data_AF-A0A0M2PL88-F1
#
_entry.id   AF-A0A0M2PL88-F1
#
_cell.length_a   1.000
_cell.length_b   1.000
_cell.length_c   1.000
_cell.angle_alpha   90.00
_cell.angle_beta   90.00
_cell.angle_gamma   90.00
#
_symmetry.space_group_name_H-M   'P 1'
#
loop_
_entity.id
_entity.type
_entity.pdbx_description
1 polymer ?
#
loop_
_entity_poly.entity_id
_entity_poly.type
_entity_poly.pdbx_seq_one_letter_code
_entity_poly.pdbx_strand_id
1 'polypeptide(L)'
;MKNQSKNEKISQAMKGWKLSEEHKLNLSKAKLGLARSSLTKAKIKKTMLGPAYETIKRDHPLVPKTKMSRSHLTAEDVKEIRDRYSNEATISIRKLAEEYKVSRHTIHAIVTYKIWN
;
A
#
# COMPACT_ATOMS: atom_id res chain seq x y z
N MET A 1 -14.91 47.07 -20.19
CA MET A 1 -15.40 45.70 -20.50
C MET A 1 -14.19 44.77 -20.48
N LYS A 2 -14.21 43.66 -19.73
CA LYS A 2 -13.07 42.73 -19.71
C LYS A 2 -12.98 42.02 -21.07
N ASN A 3 -11.90 42.26 -21.81
CA ASN A 3 -11.63 41.54 -23.05
C ASN A 3 -11.28 40.08 -22.70
N GLN A 4 -12.25 39.20 -22.87
CA GLN A 4 -12.05 37.78 -22.68
C GLN A 4 -11.15 37.22 -23.78
N SER A 5 -10.25 36.32 -23.38
CA SER A 5 -9.42 35.59 -24.33
C SER A 5 -10.28 34.68 -25.21
N LYS A 6 -9.80 34.34 -26.41
CA LYS A 6 -10.50 33.43 -27.32
C LYS A 6 -10.89 32.12 -26.63
N ASN A 7 -10.03 31.57 -25.77
CA ASN A 7 -10.26 30.32 -25.05
C ASN A 7 -11.33 30.47 -23.96
N GLU A 8 -11.40 31.64 -23.31
CA GLU A 8 -12.44 31.92 -22.31
C GLU A 8 -13.81 32.02 -22.95
N LYS A 9 -13.91 32.66 -24.12
CA LYS A 9 -15.16 32.74 -24.90
C LYS A 9 -15.66 31.35 -25.31
N ILE A 10 -14.75 30.49 -25.79
CA ILE A 10 -15.07 29.10 -26.13
C ILE A 10 -15.52 28.33 -24.87
N SER A 11 -14.77 28.45 -23.76
CA SER A 11 -15.11 27.78 -22.50
C SER A 11 -16.50 28.18 -21.98
N GLN A 12 -16.84 29.47 -22.07
CA GLN A 12 -18.17 29.97 -21.70
C GLN A 12 -19.26 29.42 -22.63
N ALA A 13 -19.04 29.39 -23.93
CA ALA A 13 -19.99 28.82 -24.89
C ALA A 13 -20.21 27.32 -24.69
N MET A 14 -19.17 26.58 -24.28
CA MET A 14 -19.22 25.14 -24.03
C MET A 14 -19.77 24.79 -22.64
N LYS A 15 -19.98 25.78 -21.76
CA LYS A 15 -20.43 25.57 -20.39
C LYS A 15 -21.85 25.02 -20.37
N GLY A 16 -22.02 23.81 -19.82
CA GLY A 16 -23.31 23.14 -19.74
C GLY A 16 -23.71 22.37 -21.00
N TRP A 17 -22.87 22.36 -22.05
CA TRP A 17 -23.11 21.52 -23.21
C TRP A 17 -23.02 20.04 -22.82
N LYS A 18 -24.07 19.28 -23.16
CA LYS A 18 -24.16 17.84 -22.91
C LYS A 18 -23.54 17.07 -24.07
N LEU A 19 -22.60 16.17 -23.74
CA LEU A 19 -21.99 15.28 -24.72
C LEU A 19 -23.02 14.24 -25.21
N SER A 20 -22.95 13.88 -26.49
CA SER A 20 -23.74 12.80 -27.07
C SER A 20 -23.39 11.45 -26.42
N GLU A 21 -24.34 10.51 -26.45
CA GLU A 21 -24.12 9.17 -25.87
C GLU A 21 -22.97 8.42 -26.55
N GLU A 22 -22.88 8.51 -27.88
CA GLU A 22 -21.77 7.92 -28.64
C GLU A 22 -20.40 8.45 -28.20
N HIS A 23 -20.32 9.77 -27.98
CA HIS A 23 -19.08 10.39 -27.52
C HIS A 23 -18.70 9.93 -26.10
N LYS A 24 -19.67 9.76 -25.20
CA LYS A 24 -19.43 9.21 -23.85
C LYS A 24 -18.89 7.78 -23.92
N LEU A 25 -19.43 6.95 -24.80
CA LEU A 25 -18.97 5.57 -24.98
C LEU A 25 -17.53 5.53 -25.47
N ASN A 26 -17.18 6.36 -26.44
CA ASN A 26 -15.80 6.45 -26.96
C ASN A 26 -14.81 6.91 -25.89
N LEU A 27 -15.18 7.88 -25.05
CA LEU A 27 -14.37 8.28 -23.90
C LEU A 27 -14.18 7.15 -22.89
N SER A 28 -15.23 6.37 -22.62
CA SER A 28 -15.15 5.20 -21.73
C SER A 28 -14.17 4.15 -22.28
N LYS A 29 -14.30 3.79 -23.55
CA LYS A 29 -13.40 2.85 -24.25
C LYS A 29 -11.95 3.31 -24.18
N ALA A 30 -11.68 4.60 -24.42
CA ALA A 30 -10.34 5.17 -24.38
C ALA A 30 -9.69 5.15 -22.98
N LYS A 31 -10.49 5.04 -21.90
CA LYS A 31 -10.01 4.98 -20.52
C LYS A 31 -9.91 3.56 -19.97
N LEU A 32 -10.38 2.56 -20.71
CA LEU A 32 -10.35 1.17 -20.30
C LEU A 32 -8.91 0.67 -20.19
N GLY A 33 -8.59 -0.06 -19.13
CA GLY A 33 -7.24 -0.60 -18.85
C GLY A 33 -6.24 0.39 -18.25
N LEU A 34 -6.53 1.70 -18.21
CA LEU A 34 -5.63 2.68 -17.61
C LEU A 34 -5.75 2.70 -16.09
N ALA A 35 -4.61 2.58 -15.39
CA ALA A 35 -4.56 2.70 -13.95
C ALA A 35 -4.84 4.15 -13.50
N ARG A 36 -5.68 4.30 -12.46
CA ARG A 36 -5.94 5.61 -11.85
C ARG A 36 -4.77 6.04 -10.97
N SER A 37 -4.47 7.34 -10.98
CA SER A 37 -3.49 7.95 -10.08
C SER A 37 -3.92 7.84 -8.60
N SER A 38 -2.96 7.94 -7.69
CA SER A 38 -3.19 7.92 -6.25
C SER A 38 -4.15 9.04 -5.81
N LEU A 39 -3.98 10.24 -6.34
CA LEU A 39 -4.85 11.39 -6.07
C LEU A 39 -6.29 11.14 -6.51
N THR A 40 -6.50 10.57 -7.70
CA THR A 40 -7.85 10.24 -8.20
C THR A 40 -8.49 9.16 -7.34
N LYS A 41 -7.75 8.13 -6.94
CA LYS A 41 -8.24 7.09 -6.02
C LYS A 41 -8.68 7.69 -4.68
N ALA A 42 -7.90 8.61 -4.12
CA ALA A 42 -8.24 9.30 -2.87
C ALA A 42 -9.51 10.13 -2.98
N LYS A 43 -9.70 10.87 -4.09
CA LYS A 43 -10.93 11.64 -4.35
C LYS A 43 -12.16 10.74 -4.43
N ILE A 44 -12.07 9.63 -5.16
CA ILE A 44 -13.17 8.65 -5.28
C ILE A 44 -13.51 8.06 -3.92
N LYS A 45 -12.50 7.70 -3.12
CA LYS A 45 -12.70 7.21 -1.76
C LYS A 45 -13.44 8.24 -0.90
N LYS A 46 -13.05 9.53 -0.98
CA LYS A 46 -13.71 10.62 -0.26
C LYS A 46 -15.17 10.80 -0.69
N THR A 47 -15.47 10.77 -1.99
CA THR A 47 -16.85 10.90 -2.46
C THR A 47 -17.72 9.71 -2.10
N MET A 48 -17.21 8.48 -2.19
CA MET A 48 -17.95 7.26 -1.84
C MET A 48 -18.30 7.18 -0.35
N LEU A 49 -17.39 7.62 0.53
CA LEU A 49 -17.58 7.57 1.99
C LEU A 49 -18.33 8.79 2.53
N GLY A 50 -18.39 9.89 1.78
CA GLY A 50 -19.10 11.11 2.17
C GLY A 50 -18.64 11.64 3.55
N PRO A 51 -19.55 11.96 4.48
CA PRO A 51 -19.20 12.54 5.78
C PRO A 51 -18.42 11.58 6.68
N ALA A 52 -18.58 10.26 6.48
CA ALA A 52 -17.83 9.26 7.23
C ALA A 52 -16.32 9.29 6.92
N TYR A 53 -15.91 9.84 5.77
CA TYR A 53 -14.50 9.96 5.43
C TYR A 53 -13.69 10.80 6.44
N GLU A 54 -14.31 11.82 7.03
CA GLU A 54 -13.66 12.73 7.99
C GLU A 54 -13.57 12.12 9.40
N THR A 55 -14.46 11.19 9.73
CA THR A 55 -14.52 10.55 11.07
C THR A 55 -13.75 9.23 11.15
N ILE A 56 -13.43 8.61 10.00
CA ILE A 56 -12.59 7.41 9.96
C ILE A 56 -11.17 7.74 10.46
N LYS A 57 -10.82 7.18 11.62
CA LYS A 57 -9.45 7.21 12.13
C LYS A 57 -8.55 6.47 11.16
N ARG A 58 -7.61 7.19 10.53
CA ARG A 58 -6.60 6.62 9.62
C ARG A 58 -5.66 5.67 10.37
N ASP A 59 -5.41 5.99 11.63
CA ASP A 59 -4.63 5.19 12.55
C ASP A 59 -5.61 4.44 13.47
N HIS A 60 -6.05 3.25 13.02
CA HIS A 60 -6.87 2.39 13.85
C HIS A 60 -5.95 1.55 14.78
N PRO A 61 -6.12 1.60 16.10
CA PRO A 61 -5.26 0.90 17.06
C PRO A 61 -5.40 -0.63 17.09
N LEU A 62 -6.23 -1.25 16.23
CA LEU A 62 -6.56 -2.68 16.31
C LEU A 62 -5.49 -3.59 15.70
N VAL A 63 -4.50 -3.04 14.99
CA VAL A 63 -3.30 -3.79 14.60
C VAL A 63 -2.10 -2.87 14.77
N PRO A 64 -1.44 -2.87 15.95
CA PRO A 64 -0.15 -2.21 16.07
C PRO A 64 0.78 -2.80 15.02
N LYS A 65 1.29 -1.95 14.12
CA LYS A 65 2.23 -2.37 13.09
C LYS A 65 3.49 -2.87 13.79
N THR A 66 3.67 -4.19 13.83
CA THR A 66 4.82 -4.79 14.49
C THR A 66 6.09 -4.39 13.73
N LYS A 67 7.14 -3.99 14.47
CA LYS A 67 8.45 -3.71 13.88
C LYS A 67 9.22 -4.99 13.53
N MET A 68 8.64 -6.16 13.82
CA MET A 68 9.24 -7.48 13.68
C MET A 68 9.03 -8.06 12.28
N SER A 69 9.56 -7.41 11.25
CA SER A 69 9.52 -7.90 9.86
C SER A 69 10.57 -8.99 9.62
N ARG A 70 10.40 -9.80 8.57
CA ARG A 70 11.43 -10.75 8.10
C ARG A 70 12.21 -10.25 6.88
N SER A 71 11.81 -9.10 6.33
CA SER A 71 12.32 -8.60 5.05
C SER A 71 13.77 -8.12 5.10
N HIS A 72 14.32 -7.87 6.29
CA HIS A 72 15.69 -7.42 6.48
C HIS A 72 16.67 -8.56 6.75
N LEU A 73 16.21 -9.80 6.88
CA LEU A 73 17.08 -10.96 7.07
C LEU A 73 17.82 -11.30 5.77
N THR A 74 19.13 -11.42 5.87
CA THR A 74 20.02 -11.90 4.80
C THR A 74 20.27 -13.41 4.93
N ALA A 75 20.88 -14.01 3.90
CA ALA A 75 21.28 -15.43 3.94
C ALA A 75 22.34 -15.70 5.02
N GLU A 76 23.21 -14.72 5.29
CA GLU A 76 24.23 -14.81 6.34
C GLU A 76 23.58 -14.84 7.73
N ASP A 77 22.60 -13.96 7.99
CA ASP A 77 21.84 -13.95 9.24
C ASP A 77 21.14 -15.29 9.47
N VAL A 78 20.55 -15.86 8.42
CA VAL A 78 19.85 -17.15 8.47
C VAL A 78 20.81 -18.28 8.84
N LYS A 79 22.02 -18.28 8.27
CA LYS A 79 23.05 -19.26 8.60
C LYS A 79 23.51 -19.11 10.05
N GLU A 80 23.77 -17.87 10.48
CA GLU A 80 24.20 -17.58 11.85
C GLU A 80 23.14 -17.99 12.89
N ILE A 81 21.85 -17.75 12.60
CA ILE A 81 20.74 -18.19 13.45
C ILE A 81 20.73 -19.71 13.63
N ARG A 82 21.00 -20.46 12.55
CA ARG A 82 21.05 -21.94 12.59
C ARG A 82 22.26 -22.42 13.37
N ASP A 83 23.43 -21.84 13.10
CA ASP A 83 24.69 -22.20 13.75
C ASP A 83 24.62 -21.92 15.25
N ARG A 84 24.15 -20.73 15.66
CA ARG A 84 23.98 -20.36 17.08
C ARG A 84 22.99 -21.29 17.79
N TYR A 85 21.87 -21.64 17.15
CA TYR A 85 20.89 -22.55 17.74
C TYR A 85 21.43 -23.99 17.89
N SER A 86 22.27 -24.45 16.96
CA SER A 86 22.84 -25.80 17.00
C SER A 86 24.03 -25.91 17.96
N ASN A 87 24.85 -24.85 18.07
CA ASN A 87 26.10 -24.88 18.84
C ASN A 87 25.90 -24.49 20.30
N GLU A 88 24.98 -23.58 20.60
CA GLU A 88 24.75 -23.10 21.96
C GLU A 88 23.54 -23.80 22.59
N ALA A 89 23.80 -24.77 23.46
CA ALA A 89 22.78 -25.63 24.07
C ALA A 89 21.69 -24.89 24.90
N THR A 90 21.86 -23.59 25.17
CA THR A 90 20.95 -22.79 26.01
C THR A 90 20.33 -21.59 25.31
N ILE A 91 20.62 -21.33 24.03
CA ILE A 91 19.96 -20.23 23.32
C ILE A 91 18.49 -20.58 23.05
N SER A 92 17.60 -19.82 23.69
CA SER A 92 16.17 -19.85 23.39
C SER A 92 15.87 -19.15 22.06
N ILE A 93 14.95 -19.72 21.28
CA ILE A 93 14.34 -19.11 20.08
C ILE A 93 13.82 -17.69 20.38
N ARG A 94 13.36 -17.44 21.62
CA ARG A 94 12.88 -16.12 22.03
C ARG A 94 14.00 -15.08 22.06
N LYS A 95 15.20 -15.46 22.49
CA LYS A 95 16.37 -14.58 22.57
C LYS A 95 16.84 -14.20 21.15
N LEU A 96 16.94 -15.17 20.25
CA LEU A 96 17.25 -14.93 18.83
C LEU A 96 16.21 -14.02 18.16
N ALA A 97 14.92 -14.19 18.47
CA ALA A 97 13.87 -13.34 17.94
C ALA A 97 14.03 -11.86 18.37
N GLU A 98 14.47 -11.62 19.59
CA GLU A 98 14.74 -10.28 20.12
C GLU A 98 15.99 -9.66 19.49
N GLU A 99 17.08 -10.43 19.37
CA GLU A 99 18.34 -9.98 18.76
C GLU A 99 18.16 -9.57 17.29
N TYR A 100 17.52 -10.43 16.50
CA TYR A 100 17.32 -10.18 15.08
C TYR A 100 16.07 -9.33 14.77
N LYS A 101 15.29 -8.93 15.80
CA LYS A 101 14.04 -8.17 15.67
C LYS A 101 13.05 -8.81 14.70
N VAL A 102 12.83 -10.11 14.85
CA VAL A 102 11.94 -10.90 13.99
C VAL A 102 10.98 -11.69 14.88
N SER A 103 9.77 -12.00 14.39
CA SER A 103 8.85 -12.89 15.10
C SER A 103 9.50 -14.23 15.47
N ARG A 104 9.24 -14.71 16.71
CA ARG A 104 9.60 -16.06 17.18
C ARG A 104 9.23 -17.15 16.17
N HIS A 105 8.09 -17.00 15.51
CA HIS A 105 7.62 -17.98 14.54
C HIS A 105 8.53 -18.06 13.31
N THR A 106 9.11 -16.94 12.88
CA THR A 106 10.07 -16.91 11.76
C THR A 106 11.37 -17.60 12.14
N ILE A 107 11.92 -17.34 13.33
CA ILE A 107 13.14 -18.02 13.81
C ILE A 107 12.92 -19.53 13.87
N HIS A 108 11.79 -19.98 14.42
CA HIS A 108 11.43 -21.39 14.43
C HIS A 108 11.36 -21.98 13.02
N ALA A 109 10.76 -21.27 12.06
CA ALA A 109 10.67 -21.72 10.67
C ALA A 109 12.04 -21.78 9.97
N ILE A 110 12.97 -20.88 10.29
CA ILE A 110 14.35 -20.88 9.79
C ILE A 110 15.11 -22.11 10.30
N VAL A 111 15.04 -22.35 11.62
CA VAL A 111 15.73 -23.47 12.29
C VAL A 111 15.18 -24.82 11.83
N THR A 112 13.87 -24.90 11.58
CA THR A 112 13.21 -26.13 11.09
C THR A 112 13.26 -26.29 9.57
N TYR A 113 14.02 -25.45 8.85
CA TYR A 113 14.14 -25.50 7.39
C TYR A 113 12.78 -25.50 6.66
N LYS A 114 11.79 -24.78 7.21
CA LYS A 114 10.50 -24.56 6.54
C LYS A 114 10.55 -23.38 5.58
N ILE A 115 11.48 -22.46 5.81
CA ILE A 115 11.75 -21.29 4.99
C ILE A 115 13.26 -21.17 4.80
N TRP A 116 13.69 -20.62 3.65
CA TRP A 116 15.10 -20.49 3.26
C TRP A 116 15.82 -21.83 3.14
N ASN A 117 15.37 -22.64 2.18
CA ASN A 117 15.96 -23.94 1.84
C ASN A 117 17.04 -23.79 0.78
#